data_AF-A0A2A4U3G3-F1
#
_entry.id   AF-A0A2A4U3G3-F1
#
_cell.length_a   1.000
_cell.length_b   1.000
_cell.length_c   1.000
_cell.angle_alpha   90.00
_cell.angle_beta   90.00
_cell.angle_gamma   90.00
#
_symmetry.space_group_name_H-M   'P 1'
#
loop_
_entity.id
_entity.type
_entity.pdbx_description
1 polymer ?
#
loop_
_entity_poly.entity_id
_entity_poly.type
_entity_poly.pdbx_seq_one_letter_code
_entity_poly.pdbx_strand_id
1 'polypeptide(L)'
;MEQPGFFANNSPRRPFNHPRVPADRRWLLDENMELTVWFNEDESPSGFQLVYDRTHDARLFSWSQAFGINHCRIETGPKAKDIGTPLECSRLLHDFTNRADMIDSVIKLFVDERIRAYTREKRWLPGDSVPEISDGAAA
;
A
#
# COMPACT_ATOMS: atom_id res chain seq x y z
N MET A 1 -23.04 27.72 25.42
CA MET A 1 -23.09 26.26 25.60
C MET A 1 -23.40 25.64 24.25
N GLU A 2 -22.37 25.01 23.70
CA GLU A 2 -22.34 23.78 22.87
C GLU A 2 -23.11 23.74 21.52
N GLN A 3 -22.33 23.77 20.43
CA GLN A 3 -22.60 23.12 19.13
C GLN A 3 -22.10 21.65 19.16
N PRO A 4 -22.09 20.82 18.08
CA PRO A 4 -22.57 20.91 16.68
C PRO A 4 -23.37 19.65 16.23
N GLY A 5 -24.03 19.53 15.07
CA GLY A 5 -23.61 19.78 13.69
C GLY A 5 -23.18 18.47 13.01
N PHE A 6 -24.14 17.70 12.49
CA PHE A 6 -23.93 16.47 11.72
C PHE A 6 -23.43 16.81 10.31
N PHE A 7 -22.17 16.49 10.00
CA PHE A 7 -21.71 16.29 8.63
C PHE A 7 -21.49 14.80 8.39
N ALA A 8 -22.21 14.26 7.41
CA ALA A 8 -22.11 12.87 6.98
C ALA A 8 -20.72 12.59 6.39
N ASN A 9 -19.89 11.88 7.16
CA ASN A 9 -18.61 11.31 6.71
C ASN A 9 -18.87 10.20 5.69
N ASN A 10 -18.88 10.55 4.40
CA ASN A 10 -18.82 9.57 3.31
C ASN A 10 -17.38 9.44 2.79
N SER A 11 -16.42 9.29 3.71
CA SER A 11 -15.05 8.91 3.37
C SER A 11 -15.02 7.42 3.03
N PRO A 12 -14.40 7.00 1.90
CA PRO A 12 -14.20 5.58 1.61
C PRO A 12 -13.50 4.94 2.80
N ARG A 13 -14.02 3.80 3.26
CA ARG A 13 -13.55 3.10 4.46
C ARG A 13 -12.03 2.91 4.36
N ARG A 14 -11.29 3.53 5.29
CA ARG A 14 -9.83 3.34 5.43
C ARG A 14 -9.58 1.84 5.54
N PRO A 15 -8.87 1.19 4.59
CA PRO A 15 -8.64 -0.25 4.65
C PRO A 15 -7.85 -0.68 5.89
N PHE A 16 -7.21 0.27 6.59
CA PHE A 16 -6.41 0.00 7.78
C PHE A 16 -6.74 1.04 8.86
N ASN A 17 -7.26 0.57 9.98
CA ASN A 17 -7.47 1.37 11.19
C ASN A 17 -6.11 1.58 11.86
N HIS A 18 -5.23 2.40 11.28
CA HIS A 18 -3.96 2.77 11.91
C HIS A 18 -4.26 3.71 13.08
N PRO A 19 -3.88 3.36 14.33
CA PRO A 19 -4.13 4.25 15.46
C PRO A 19 -3.30 5.53 15.27
N ARG A 20 -3.99 6.66 15.13
CA ARG A 20 -3.48 8.04 15.26
C ARG A 20 -2.13 8.34 14.58
N VAL A 21 -2.05 8.25 13.25
CA VAL A 21 -1.01 8.98 12.50
C VAL A 21 -1.53 10.40 12.20
N PRO A 22 -0.88 11.46 12.72
CA PRO A 22 -1.42 12.82 12.70
C PRO A 22 -1.32 13.53 11.33
N ALA A 23 -0.56 12.98 10.38
CA ALA A 23 -0.42 13.54 9.03
C ALA A 23 -0.45 12.44 7.97
N ASP A 24 -1.51 12.41 7.17
CA ASP A 24 -1.49 11.79 5.85
C ASP A 24 -1.25 12.86 4.78
N ARG A 25 -0.35 12.57 3.84
CA ARG A 25 -0.20 13.38 2.62
C ARG A 25 -0.72 12.57 1.45
N ARG A 26 -1.54 13.22 0.62
CA ARG A 26 -2.17 12.62 -0.55
C ARG A 26 -1.76 13.38 -1.81
N TRP A 27 -1.36 12.64 -2.83
CA TRP A 27 -1.03 13.14 -4.16
C TRP A 27 -1.91 12.44 -5.18
N LEU A 28 -2.70 13.23 -5.91
CA LEU A 28 -3.30 12.77 -7.15
C LEU A 28 -2.25 12.95 -8.24
N LEU A 29 -1.67 11.84 -8.72
CA LEU A 29 -0.61 11.91 -9.73
C LEU A 29 -1.21 12.17 -11.11
N ASP A 30 -2.30 11.47 -11.42
CA ASP A 30 -3.15 11.73 -12.58
C ASP A 30 -4.56 11.12 -12.37
N GLU A 31 -5.37 11.05 -13.43
CA GLU A 31 -6.70 10.42 -13.40
C GLU A 31 -6.67 8.92 -13.07
N ASN A 32 -5.53 8.26 -13.26
CA ASN A 32 -5.33 6.84 -13.13
C ASN A 32 -4.60 6.42 -11.86
N MET A 33 -3.89 7.32 -11.20
CA MET A 33 -2.97 6.99 -10.12
C MET A 33 -3.03 8.00 -8.97
N GLU A 34 -3.11 7.46 -7.75
CA GLU A 34 -3.20 8.24 -6.52
C GLU A 34 -2.33 7.61 -5.43
N LEU A 35 -1.54 8.43 -4.76
CA LEU A 35 -0.68 8.03 -3.65
C LEU A 35 -1.17 8.69 -2.36
N THR A 36 -1.32 7.91 -1.30
CA THR A 36 -1.48 8.38 0.08
C THR A 36 -0.35 7.82 0.92
N VAL A 37 0.35 8.67 1.67
CA VAL A 37 1.45 8.27 2.56
C VAL A 37 1.14 8.72 3.97
N TRP A 38 1.37 7.84 4.93
CA TRP A 38 1.30 8.13 6.35
C TRP A 38 2.70 8.36 6.91
N PHE A 39 2.80 9.25 7.88
CA PHE A 39 4.06 9.62 8.53
C PHE A 39 4.01 9.37 10.03
N ASN A 40 5.15 9.00 10.59
CA ASN A 40 5.40 8.99 12.03
C ASN A 40 5.53 10.42 12.57
N GLU A 41 5.63 10.57 13.89
CA GLU A 41 5.83 11.86 14.55
C GLU A 41 7.15 12.55 14.15
N ASP A 42 8.14 11.79 13.70
CA ASP A 42 9.43 12.28 13.19
C ASP A 42 9.41 12.61 11.68
N GLU A 43 8.23 12.68 11.08
CA GLU A 43 8.02 12.90 9.64
C GLU A 43 8.61 11.80 8.73
N SER A 44 8.98 10.63 9.27
CA SER A 44 9.37 9.48 8.46
C SER A 44 8.15 8.74 7.89
N PRO A 45 8.19 8.25 6.63
CA PRO A 45 7.09 7.45 6.07
C PRO A 45 6.88 6.15 6.84
N SER A 46 5.66 5.92 7.34
CA SER A 46 5.27 4.74 8.12
C SER A 46 4.42 3.73 7.33
N GLY A 47 3.84 4.18 6.23
CA GLY A 47 3.06 3.34 5.33
C GLY A 47 2.51 4.13 4.15
N PHE A 48 1.92 3.43 3.19
CA PHE A 48 1.26 4.09 2.05
C PHE A 48 0.16 3.23 1.42
N GLN A 49 -0.63 3.90 0.59
CA GLN A 49 -1.57 3.34 -0.36
C GLN A 49 -1.34 3.96 -1.73
N LEU A 50 -1.13 3.11 -2.72
CA LEU A 50 -1.02 3.45 -4.13
C LEU A 50 -2.19 2.81 -4.86
N VAL A 51 -3.14 3.65 -5.27
CA VAL A 51 -4.23 3.24 -6.14
C VAL A 51 -3.81 3.49 -7.58
N TYR A 52 -3.97 2.50 -8.45
CA TYR A 52 -3.56 2.57 -9.85
C TYR A 52 -4.57 1.89 -10.78
N ASP A 53 -4.41 2.08 -12.09
CA ASP A 53 -5.32 1.59 -13.14
C ASP A 53 -6.80 1.98 -12.92
N ARG A 54 -7.05 3.14 -12.28
CA ARG A 54 -8.40 3.55 -11.82
C ARG A 54 -9.46 3.58 -12.91
N THR A 55 -9.11 3.90 -14.16
CA THR A 55 -10.07 4.02 -15.27
C THR A 55 -10.45 2.68 -15.90
N HIS A 56 -9.67 1.61 -15.68
CA HIS A 56 -9.86 0.32 -16.34
C HIS A 56 -10.10 -0.80 -15.33
N ASP A 57 -9.14 -0.99 -14.43
CA ASP A 57 -9.10 -2.09 -13.49
C ASP A 57 -8.46 -1.62 -12.19
N ALA A 58 -9.21 -0.83 -11.42
CA ALA A 58 -8.69 -0.17 -10.24
C ALA A 58 -8.04 -1.20 -9.29
N ARG A 59 -6.80 -0.94 -8.91
CA ARG A 59 -6.00 -1.80 -8.04
C ARG A 59 -5.40 -0.98 -6.92
N LEU A 60 -5.21 -1.65 -5.78
CA LEU A 60 -4.61 -1.10 -4.59
C LEU A 60 -3.33 -1.85 -4.28
N PHE A 61 -2.22 -1.13 -4.22
CA PHE A 61 -0.97 -1.58 -3.63
C PHE A 61 -0.73 -0.81 -2.34
N SER A 62 -0.61 -1.49 -1.22
CA SER A 62 -0.49 -0.86 0.08
C SER A 62 0.58 -1.53 0.92
N TRP A 63 1.22 -0.75 1.78
CA TRP A 63 2.21 -1.25 2.72
C TRP A 63 2.11 -0.51 4.05
N SER A 64 2.31 -1.24 5.14
CA SER A 64 2.59 -0.65 6.44
C SER A 64 3.50 -1.58 7.25
N GLN A 65 4.18 -1.02 8.26
CA GLN A 65 5.03 -1.81 9.14
C GLN A 65 4.26 -2.91 9.89
N ALA A 66 2.98 -2.67 10.22
CA ALA A 66 2.16 -3.62 10.99
C ALA A 66 1.63 -4.79 10.14
N PHE A 67 1.33 -4.56 8.87
CA PHE A 67 0.60 -5.52 8.03
C PHE A 67 1.38 -6.01 6.80
N GLY A 68 2.58 -5.46 6.56
CA GLY A 68 3.38 -5.80 5.38
C GLY A 68 2.72 -5.31 4.08
N ILE A 69 3.00 -5.99 2.97
CA ILE A 69 2.50 -5.62 1.65
C ILE A 69 1.13 -6.28 1.41
N ASN A 70 0.16 -5.48 0.97
CA ASN A 70 -1.12 -5.96 0.46
C ASN A 70 -1.38 -5.43 -0.95
N HIS A 71 -1.78 -6.33 -1.85
CA HIS A 71 -2.14 -6.02 -3.23
C HIS A 71 -3.48 -6.65 -3.59
N CYS A 72 -4.48 -5.82 -3.86
CA CYS A 72 -5.81 -6.28 -4.21
C CYS A 72 -6.42 -5.47 -5.36
N ARG A 73 -7.33 -6.11 -6.08
CA ARG A 73 -8.20 -5.44 -7.03
C ARG A 73 -9.30 -4.71 -6.26
N ILE A 74 -9.52 -3.44 -6.59
CA ILE A 74 -10.63 -2.66 -6.06
C ILE A 74 -11.87 -3.03 -6.87
N GLU A 75 -12.65 -3.99 -6.37
CA GLU A 75 -13.97 -4.25 -6.94
C GLU A 75 -15.00 -3.28 -6.35
N THR A 76 -15.68 -2.52 -7.21
CA THR A 76 -16.84 -1.72 -6.81
C THR A 76 -18.06 -2.63 -6.70
N GLY A 77 -18.18 -3.38 -5.60
CA GLY A 77 -19.32 -4.24 -5.32
C GLY A 77 -19.27 -4.88 -3.93
N PRO A 78 -20.41 -5.33 -3.36
CA PRO A 78 -20.51 -5.85 -1.99
C PRO A 78 -19.81 -7.20 -1.75
N LYS A 79 -18.96 -7.67 -2.68
CA LYS A 79 -18.22 -8.94 -2.63
C LYS A 79 -16.74 -8.79 -3.01
N ALA A 80 -16.13 -7.63 -2.79
CA ALA A 80 -14.69 -7.48 -2.95
C ALA A 80 -13.96 -8.49 -2.06
N LYS A 81 -13.54 -9.60 -2.66
CA LYS A 81 -12.64 -10.56 -2.01
C LYS A 81 -11.23 -10.05 -2.24
N ASP A 82 -10.40 -10.06 -1.20
CA ASP A 82 -8.95 -9.90 -1.30
C ASP A 82 -8.34 -11.09 -2.06
N ILE A 83 -8.67 -11.22 -3.34
CA ILE A 83 -8.01 -12.14 -4.25
C ILE A 83 -6.73 -11.41 -4.62
N GLY A 84 -5.61 -11.86 -4.06
CA GLY A 84 -4.28 -11.36 -4.40
C GLY A 84 -4.06 -11.47 -5.90
N THR A 85 -4.31 -10.39 -6.63
CA THR A 85 -4.13 -10.34 -8.07
C THR A 85 -2.63 -10.32 -8.38
N PRO A 86 -2.20 -10.90 -9.51
CA PRO A 86 -0.84 -10.74 -9.99
C PRO A 86 -0.51 -9.24 -10.10
N LEU A 87 0.58 -8.83 -9.46
CA LEU A 87 1.11 -7.49 -9.57
C LEU A 87 2.16 -7.46 -10.68
N GLU A 88 1.90 -6.68 -11.73
CA GLU A 88 2.87 -6.38 -12.77
C GLU A 88 3.87 -5.33 -12.25
N CYS A 89 4.80 -5.77 -11.39
CA CYS A 89 5.70 -4.90 -10.64
C CYS A 89 6.50 -3.95 -11.56
N SER A 90 7.01 -4.45 -12.68
CA SER A 90 7.77 -3.64 -13.65
C SER A 90 6.93 -2.52 -14.25
N ARG A 91 5.67 -2.79 -14.57
CA ARG A 91 4.74 -1.79 -15.09
C ARG A 91 4.37 -0.78 -14.02
N LEU A 92 3.98 -1.24 -12.83
CA LEU A 92 3.63 -0.34 -11.72
C LEU A 92 4.79 0.59 -11.38
N LEU A 93 6.02 0.06 -11.35
CA LEU A 93 7.21 0.84 -11.05
C LEU A 93 7.49 1.89 -12.13
N HIS A 94 7.47 1.48 -13.40
CA HIS A 94 7.63 2.41 -14.53
C HIS A 94 6.58 3.52 -14.50
N ASP A 95 5.31 3.14 -14.29
CA ASP A 95 4.20 4.06 -14.24
C ASP A 95 4.30 5.06 -13.08
N PHE A 96 4.71 4.57 -11.89
CA PHE A 96 4.93 5.40 -10.72
C PHE A 96 6.09 6.37 -10.93
N THR A 97 7.26 5.90 -11.37
CA THR A 97 8.44 6.75 -11.57
C THR A 97 8.17 7.89 -12.55
N ASN A 98 7.44 7.62 -13.64
CA ASN A 98 7.11 8.64 -14.64
C ASN A 98 6.13 9.72 -14.11
N ARG A 99 5.27 9.37 -13.15
CA ARG A 99 4.18 10.25 -12.67
C ARG A 99 4.50 10.93 -11.35
N ALA A 100 5.47 10.41 -10.60
CA ALA A 100 5.85 10.90 -9.28
C ALA A 100 6.86 12.06 -9.32
N ASP A 101 7.03 12.76 -10.44
CA ASP A 101 8.07 13.79 -10.62
C ASP A 101 8.04 14.85 -9.50
N MET A 102 6.85 15.34 -9.17
CA MET A 102 6.62 16.37 -8.13
C MET A 102 6.64 15.82 -6.70
N ILE A 103 6.77 14.51 -6.49
CA ILE A 103 6.84 13.90 -5.16
C ILE A 103 8.27 14.01 -4.63
N ASP A 104 8.39 14.24 -3.32
CA ASP A 104 9.66 14.21 -2.60
C ASP A 104 10.43 12.90 -2.85
N SER A 105 11.75 13.02 -3.04
CA SER A 105 12.63 11.91 -3.37
C SER A 105 12.66 10.82 -2.30
N VAL A 106 12.50 11.16 -1.02
CA VAL A 106 12.44 10.20 0.09
C VAL A 106 11.20 9.32 -0.05
N ILE A 107 10.07 9.91 -0.41
CA ILE A 107 8.81 9.19 -0.61
C ILE A 107 8.88 8.31 -1.86
N LYS A 108 9.46 8.83 -2.95
CA LYS A 108 9.68 8.04 -4.17
C LYS A 108 10.52 6.80 -3.89
N LEU A 109 11.64 6.97 -3.19
CA LEU A 109 12.53 5.87 -2.83
C LEU A 109 11.80 4.85 -1.94
N PHE A 110 11.09 5.32 -0.93
CA PHE A 110 10.32 4.46 -0.03
C PHE A 110 9.28 3.60 -0.76
N VAL A 111 8.52 4.19 -1.70
CA VAL A 111 7.52 3.43 -2.49
C VAL A 111 8.19 2.48 -3.48
N ASP A 112 9.25 2.91 -4.19
CA ASP A 112 10.01 2.09 -5.14
C ASP A 112 10.59 0.85 -4.47
N GLU A 113 11.24 1.02 -3.32
CA GLU A 113 11.81 -0.09 -2.54
C GLU A 113 10.75 -1.12 -2.14
N ARG A 114 9.55 -0.66 -1.75
CA ARG A 114 8.46 -1.55 -1.33
C ARG A 114 7.81 -2.27 -2.52
N ILE A 115 7.69 -1.63 -3.68
CA ILE A 115 7.25 -2.30 -4.92
C ILE A 115 8.26 -3.39 -5.30
N ARG A 116 9.56 -3.11 -5.24
CA ARG A 116 10.61 -4.10 -5.55
C ARG A 116 10.66 -5.23 -4.53
N ALA A 117 10.44 -4.94 -3.25
CA ALA A 117 10.40 -5.95 -2.20
C ALA A 117 9.29 -6.99 -2.46
N TYR A 118 8.11 -6.56 -2.95
CA TYR A 118 7.03 -7.48 -3.31
C TYR A 118 7.46 -8.55 -4.33
N THR A 119 8.23 -8.16 -5.35
CA THR A 119 8.75 -9.09 -6.36
C THR A 119 9.67 -10.16 -5.75
N ARG A 120 10.37 -9.84 -4.66
CA ARG A 120 11.29 -10.75 -3.97
C ARG A 120 10.56 -11.67 -3.00
N GLU A 121 9.57 -11.16 -2.28
CA GLU A 121 8.83 -11.89 -1.24
C GLU A 121 7.79 -12.86 -1.83
N LYS A 122 7.14 -12.52 -2.95
CA LYS A 122 6.21 -13.44 -3.64
C LYS A 122 6.88 -14.56 -4.45
N ARG A 123 8.20 -14.76 -4.30
CA ARG A 123 8.88 -15.98 -4.76
C ARG A 123 8.57 -17.21 -3.90
N TRP A 124 7.76 -17.07 -2.85
CA TRP A 124 7.15 -18.18 -2.10
C TRP A 124 5.72 -18.46 -2.59
N LEU A 125 5.55 -19.55 -3.35
CA LEU A 125 4.24 -20.11 -3.68
C LEU A 125 3.75 -21.00 -2.52
N PRO A 126 2.43 -21.07 -2.27
CA PRO A 126 1.88 -22.03 -1.31
C PRO A 126 2.19 -23.46 -1.79
N GLY A 127 3.16 -24.11 -1.16
CA GLY A 127 3.60 -25.46 -1.51
C GLY A 127 5.06 -25.77 -1.18
N ASP A 128 5.92 -24.76 -1.02
CA ASP A 128 7.28 -24.98 -0.53
C ASP A 128 7.24 -25.23 0.98
N SER A 129 7.68 -26.43 1.37
CA SER A 129 7.82 -26.84 2.77
C SER A 129 8.72 -25.87 3.51
N VAL A 130 8.33 -25.54 4.75
CA VAL A 130 9.15 -24.82 5.72
C VAL A 130 10.54 -25.47 5.73
N PRO A 131 11.65 -24.74 5.54
CA PRO A 131 12.95 -25.28 5.86
C PRO A 131 12.92 -25.54 7.37
N GLU A 132 12.87 -26.83 7.73
CA GLU A 132 13.06 -27.29 9.08
C GLU A 132 14.36 -26.65 9.57
N ILE A 133 14.24 -25.64 10.45
CA ILE A 133 15.37 -25.10 11.16
C ILE A 133 15.77 -26.21 12.12
N SER A 134 16.66 -27.10 11.66
CA SER A 134 17.32 -28.05 12.53
C SER A 134 18.23 -27.24 13.46
N ASP A 135 17.67 -26.83 14.60
CA ASP A 135 18.43 -26.44 15.77
C ASP A 135 19.18 -27.69 16.24
N GLY A 136 20.43 -27.77 15.82
CA GLY A 136 21.29 -28.93 16.00
C GLY A 136 22.70 -28.51 16.37
N ALA A 137 22.83 -27.62 17.36
CA ALA A 137 24.07 -27.37 18.06
C ALA A 137 23.89 -27.69 19.54
N ALA A 138 24.21 -28.92 19.94
CA ALA A 138 24.83 -29.23 21.23
C ALA A 138 25.01 -30.75 21.41
N ALA A 139 26.24 -31.23 21.24
CA ALA A 139 27.02 -32.03 22.20
C ALA A 139 28.26 -32.61 21.52
#